data_AF-Q1PCX2-F1
#
_entry.id   AF-Q1PCX2-F1
#
_cell.length_a   1.000
_cell.length_b   1.000
_cell.length_c   1.000
_cell.angle_alpha   90.00
_cell.angle_beta   90.00
_cell.angle_gamma   90.00
#
_symmetry.space_group_name_H-M   'P 1'
#
loop_
_entity.id
_entity.type
_entity.pdbx_description
1 polymer ?
#
loop_
_entity_poly.entity_id
_entity_poly.type
_entity_poly.pdbx_seq_one_letter_code
_entity_poly.pdbx_strand_id
1 'polypeptide(L)' 'MALPFALLMALVVLSCKSGCSLGCDLPETHSLDNRRTMMLLKQMSRISPSSCSDGQNMTLDFPQQEFDGNQFQK' A
#
# COMPACT_ATOMS: atom_id res chain seq x y z
N MET A 1 -32.91 -25.39 25.35
CA MET A 1 -32.12 -25.70 24.13
C MET A 1 -32.03 -24.52 23.14
N ALA A 2 -32.98 -23.57 23.11
CA ALA A 2 -32.96 -22.46 22.12
C ALA A 2 -32.00 -21.29 22.47
N LEU A 3 -31.85 -20.98 23.76
CA LEU A 3 -30.97 -19.92 24.25
C LEU A 3 -29.48 -20.07 23.85
N PRO A 4 -28.83 -21.25 23.99
CA PRO A 4 -27.42 -21.39 23.63
C PRO A 4 -27.20 -21.21 22.13
N PHE A 5 -28.16 -21.61 21.29
CA PHE A 5 -28.06 -21.47 19.85
C PHE A 5 -28.12 -20.00 19.41
N ALA A 6 -29.02 -19.22 20.00
CA ALA A 6 -29.10 -17.78 19.74
C ALA A 6 -27.81 -17.04 20.16
N LEU A 7 -27.20 -17.44 21.28
CA LEU A 7 -25.93 -16.89 21.75
C LEU A 7 -24.77 -17.21 20.81
N LEU A 8 -24.69 -18.45 20.32
CA LEU A 8 -23.66 -18.86 19.35
C LEU A 8 -23.76 -18.05 18.05
N MET A 9 -24.99 -17.85 17.54
CA MET A 9 -25.20 -17.07 16.32
C MET A 9 -24.84 -15.58 16.52
N ALA A 10 -25.15 -15.02 17.69
CA ALA A 10 -24.77 -13.65 18.02
C ALA A 10 -23.24 -13.47 18.09
N LEU A 11 -22.52 -14.43 18.67
CA LEU A 11 -21.05 -14.43 18.71
C LEU A 11 -20.44 -14.52 17.32
N VAL A 12 -20.95 -15.40 16.45
CA VAL A 12 -20.47 -15.51 15.05
C VAL A 12 -20.68 -14.21 14.29
N VAL A 13 -21.85 -13.58 14.40
CA VAL A 13 -22.12 -12.29 13.74
C VAL A 13 -21.18 -11.20 14.26
N LEU A 14 -20.91 -11.16 15.57
CA LEU A 14 -20.01 -10.18 16.17
C LEU A 14 -18.54 -10.40 15.72
N SER A 15 -18.10 -11.65 15.62
CA SER A 15 -16.78 -12.02 15.10
C SER A 15 -16.62 -11.73 13.61
N CYS A 16 -17.66 -11.97 12.80
CA CYS A 16 -17.65 -11.59 11.39
C CYS A 16 -17.66 -10.07 11.22
N LYS A 17 -18.42 -9.33 12.01
CA LYS A 17 -18.41 -7.85 11.96
C LYS A 17 -17.06 -7.25 12.37
N SER A 18 -16.41 -7.86 13.36
CA SER A 18 -15.06 -7.50 13.82
C SER A 18 -13.97 -7.89 12.81
N GLY A 19 -14.06 -9.06 12.19
CA GLY A 19 -13.05 -9.58 11.27
C GLY A 19 -13.22 -9.17 9.80
N CYS A 20 -14.43 -8.81 9.35
CA CYS A 20 -14.69 -8.45 7.94
C CYS A 20 -14.35 -6.99 7.60
N SER A 21 -13.90 -6.18 8.57
CA SER A 21 -13.30 -4.86 8.32
C SER A 21 -11.80 -4.88 8.60
N LEU A 22 -11.14 -6.02 8.37
CA LEU A 22 -9.69 -6.04 8.28
C LEU A 22 -9.31 -5.52 6.89
N GLY A 23 -9.40 -4.20 6.70
CA GLY A 23 -8.47 -3.55 5.80
C GLY A 23 -7.08 -4.02 6.18
N CYS A 24 -6.32 -4.54 5.22
CA CYS A 24 -4.97 -4.99 5.48
C CYS A 24 -4.13 -3.74 5.72
N ASP A 25 -4.15 -3.24 6.96
CA ASP A 25 -3.32 -2.14 7.38
C ASP A 25 -1.89 -2.66 7.44
N LEU A 26 -1.14 -2.46 6.35
CA LEU A 26 0.30 -2.65 6.41
C LEU A 26 0.83 -1.77 7.56
N PRO A 27 1.72 -2.31 8.39
CA PRO A 27 2.32 -1.55 9.47
C PRO A 27 2.96 -0.29 8.91
N GLU A 28 2.93 0.79 9.70
CA GLU A 28 3.44 2.13 9.35
C GLU A 28 4.96 2.18 9.05
N THR A 29 5.60 1.03 8.88
CA THR A 29 6.98 0.89 8.40
C THR A 29 7.15 1.23 6.91
N HIS A 30 6.09 1.58 6.20
CA HIS A 30 6.10 2.00 4.78
C HIS A 30 7.16 3.06 4.46
N SER A 31 7.45 3.98 5.39
CA SER A 31 8.45 5.03 5.19
C SER A 31 9.89 4.49 5.15
N LEU A 32 10.21 3.51 6.01
CA LEU A 32 11.52 2.84 6.05
C LEU A 32 11.71 1.93 4.85
N ASP A 33 10.65 1.25 4.40
CA ASP A 33 10.65 0.40 3.22
C ASP A 33 10.89 1.21 1.94
N ASN A 34 10.21 2.36 1.79
CA ASN A 34 10.42 3.25 0.65
C ASN A 34 11.86 3.77 0.56
N ARG A 35 12.46 4.17 1.70
CA ARG A 35 13.86 4.62 1.71
C ARG A 35 14.83 3.51 1.29
N ARG A 36 14.61 2.27 1.74
CA ARG A 36 15.43 1.11 1.34
C ARG A 36 15.25 0.83 -0.15
N THR A 37 14.04 0.88 -0.65
CA THR A 37 13.72 0.69 -2.07
C THR A 37 14.40 1.74 -2.94
N MET A 38 14.38 3.02 -2.56
CA MET A 38 15.12 4.07 -3.26
C MET A 38 16.64 3.83 -3.26
N MET A 39 17.21 3.38 -2.14
CA MET A 39 18.63 3.04 -2.07
C MET A 39 18.98 1.85 -2.97
N LEU A 40 18.18 0.79 -2.97
CA LEU A 40 18.37 -0.35 -3.86
C LEU A 40 18.24 0.03 -5.33
N LEU A 41 17.24 0.84 -5.70
CA LEU A 41 17.07 1.34 -7.07
C LEU A 41 18.32 2.09 -7.54
N LYS A 42 18.91 2.93 -6.68
CA LYS A 42 20.16 3.62 -6.96
C LYS A 42 21.33 2.66 -7.14
N GLN A 43 21.40 1.58 -6.33
CA GLN A 43 22.45 0.57 -6.44
C GLN A 43 22.32 -0.31 -7.70
N MET A 44 21.10 -0.55 -8.17
CA MET A 44 20.84 -1.30 -9.40
C MET A 44 21.10 -0.48 -10.68
N SER A 45 21.26 0.83 -10.56
CA SER A 45 21.58 1.70 -11.71
C SER A 45 22.96 1.34 -12.27
N ARG A 46 22.99 0.80 -13.49
CA ARG A 46 24.23 0.39 -14.15
C ARG A 46 24.96 1.55 -14.85
N ILE A 47 24.21 2.57 -15.25
CA ILE A 47 24.71 3.77 -15.94
C ILE A 47 24.22 5.00 -15.22
N SER A 48 24.94 6.13 -15.36
CA SER A 48 24.47 7.40 -14.83
C SER A 48 23.29 7.88 -15.68
N PRO A 49 22.19 8.40 -15.08
CA PRO A 49 21.11 9.02 -15.84
C PRO A 49 21.63 10.11 -16.80
N SER A 50 22.72 10.79 -16.43
CA SER A 50 23.36 11.82 -17.25
C SER A 50 24.03 11.31 -18.54
N SER A 51 24.41 10.03 -18.61
CA SER A 51 25.02 9.45 -19.81
C SER A 51 24.01 9.01 -20.86
N CYS A 52 22.71 9.02 -20.54
CA CYS A 52 21.63 8.71 -21.47
C CYS A 52 21.13 10.01 -22.13
N SER A 53 21.80 10.46 -23.21
CA SER A 53 21.43 11.69 -23.93
C SER A 53 20.01 11.66 -24.49
N ASP A 54 19.52 10.49 -24.88
CA ASP A 54 18.18 10.32 -25.45
C ASP A 54 17.10 10.07 -24.38
N GLY A 55 17.51 9.71 -23.17
CA GLY A 55 16.61 9.36 -22.06
C GLY A 55 16.27 10.51 -21.11
N GLN A 56 17.03 11.61 -21.13
CA GLN A 56 16.81 12.76 -20.24
C GLN A 56 15.53 13.55 -20.57
N ASN A 57 15.09 13.52 -21.83
CA ASN A 57 13.91 14.24 -22.31
C ASN A 57 12.70 13.32 -22.52
N MET A 58 12.75 12.08 -22.03
CA MET A 58 11.58 11.20 -22.03
C MET A 58 10.75 11.55 -20.81
N THR A 59 9.92 12.58 -20.93
CA THR A 59 8.92 12.90 -19.91
C THR A 59 7.93 11.74 -19.87
N LEU A 60 8.13 10.84 -18.92
CA LEU A 60 7.10 9.88 -18.57
C LEU A 60 5.95 10.69 -17.96
N ASP A 61 4.78 10.62 -18.56
CA ASP A 61 3.57 11.22 -18.00
C ASP A 61 3.22 10.47 -16.70
N PHE A 62 3.83 10.89 -15.60
CA PHE A 62 3.54 10.37 -14.29
C PHE A 62 2.22 11.02 -13.83
N PRO A 63 1.17 10.22 -13.58
CA PRO A 63 -0.14 10.71 -13.14
C PRO A 63 -0.03 11.23 -11.70
N GLN A 64 0.60 12.40 -11.51
CA GLN A 64 0.87 12.96 -10.19
C GLN A 64 -0.43 13.33 -9.48
N GLN A 65 -1.45 13.76 -10.24
CA GLN A 65 -2.76 14.18 -9.72
C GLN A 65 -3.50 13.06 -8.97
N GLU A 66 -3.30 11.82 -9.38
CA GLU A 66 -3.87 10.62 -8.79
C GLU A 66 -3.17 10.24 -7.47
N PHE A 67 -1.90 10.61 -7.30
CA PHE A 67 -1.08 10.26 -6.14
C PHE A 67 -0.87 11.40 -5.13
N ASP A 68 -1.25 12.65 -5.46
CA ASP A 68 -1.05 13.85 -4.62
C ASP A 68 -2.00 13.96 -3.40
N GLY A 69 -2.40 12.81 -2.83
CA GLY A 69 -2.92 12.73 -1.46
C GLY A 69 -4.43 12.91 -1.27
N ASN A 70 -5.20 13.29 -2.29
CA ASN A 70 -6.64 13.57 -2.10
C ASN A 70 -7.61 12.48 -2.58
N GLN A 71 -7.19 11.60 -3.50
CA GLN A 71 -8.06 10.55 -4.05
C GLN A 71 -7.84 9.18 -3.37
N PHE A 72 -6.69 8.99 -2.72
CA PHE A 72 -6.34 7.76 -2.01
C PHE A 72 -5.91 8.11 -0.57
N GLN A 73 -6.89 8.40 0.29
CA GLN A 73 -6.70 8.18 1.72
C GLN A 73 -6.71 6.68 1.98
N LYS A 74 -5.81 6.23 2.88
CA LYS A 74 -5.68 4.82 3.27
C LYS A 74 -6.99 4.28 3.85
#